data_AF-A0A8T9BVD8-F1
#
_entry.id   AF-A0A8T9BVD8-F1
#
_cell.length_a   1.000
_cell.length_b   1.000
_cell.length_c   1.000
_cell.angle_alpha   90.00
_cell.angle_beta   90.00
_cell.angle_gamma   90.00
#
_symmetry.space_group_name_H-M   'P 1'
#
loop_
_entity.id
_entity.type
_entity.pdbx_description
1 polymer ?
#
loop_
_entity_poly.entity_id
_entity_poly.type
_entity_poly.pdbx_seq_one_letter_code
_entity_poly.pdbx_strand_id
1 'polypeptide(L)'
;MPTPKLSVPGWTLATIATVTLLTQIPNALDPLAFMQEFNIQSKPAAQLITFLLILVNIYDLQGALSNNYFVFYFSLVSRAAATALFWGFGEEWRMMVGVESTTFGLLGGALLWEAL
;
A
#
# COMPACT_ATOMS: atom_id res chain seq x y z
N MET A 1 2.18 19.01 -23.88
CA MET A 1 1.50 17.71 -23.76
C MET A 1 0.31 17.92 -22.83
N PRO A 2 -0.92 17.52 -23.21
CA PRO A 2 -2.04 17.59 -22.26
C PRO A 2 -1.68 16.72 -21.05
N THR A 3 -1.76 17.28 -19.85
CA THR A 3 -1.61 16.50 -18.62
C THR A 3 -2.68 15.41 -18.63
N PRO A 4 -2.32 14.12 -18.49
CA PRO A 4 -3.32 13.08 -18.34
C PRO A 4 -4.13 13.42 -17.10
N LYS A 5 -5.44 13.63 -17.26
CA LYS A 5 -6.35 13.83 -16.14
C LYS A 5 -6.38 12.51 -15.39
N LEU A 6 -5.76 12.46 -14.22
CA LEU A 6 -5.83 11.32 -13.31
C LEU A 6 -7.30 11.00 -13.01
N SER A 7 -7.68 9.73 -13.11
CA SER A 7 -9.00 9.25 -12.70
C SER A 7 -9.16 9.32 -11.18
N VAL A 8 -10.39 9.20 -10.67
CA VAL A 8 -10.63 9.18 -9.22
C VAL A 8 -9.90 8.01 -8.53
N PRO A 9 -9.90 6.78 -9.07
CA PRO A 9 -9.06 5.68 -8.60
C PRO A 9 -7.57 5.98 -8.74
N GLY A 10 -7.16 6.62 -9.83
CA GLY A 10 -5.77 7.04 -10.04
C GLY A 10 -5.29 7.99 -8.92
N TRP A 11 -6.08 9.02 -8.60
CA TRP A 11 -5.79 9.91 -7.47
C TRP A 11 -5.76 9.16 -6.14
N THR A 12 -6.73 8.29 -5.90
CA THR A 12 -6.83 7.52 -4.66
C THR A 12 -5.61 6.61 -4.47
N LEU A 13 -5.23 5.85 -5.50
CA LEU A 13 -4.07 4.97 -5.46
C LEU A 13 -2.76 5.77 -5.34
N ALA A 14 -2.64 6.89 -6.06
CA ALA A 14 -1.48 7.78 -5.95
C ALA A 14 -1.32 8.33 -4.53
N THR A 15 -2.41 8.75 -3.89
CA THR A 15 -2.39 9.22 -2.49
C THR A 15 -1.98 8.10 -1.54
N ILE A 16 -2.58 6.91 -1.64
CA ILE A 16 -2.23 5.77 -0.80
C ILE A 16 -0.74 5.42 -0.96
N ALA A 17 -0.28 5.29 -2.20
CA ALA A 17 1.11 4.95 -2.51
C ALA A 17 2.07 6.03 -2.00
N THR A 18 1.74 7.31 -2.16
CA THR A 18 2.57 8.43 -1.71
C THR A 18 2.70 8.45 -0.19
N VAL A 19 1.58 8.34 0.54
CA VAL A 19 1.59 8.33 2.01
C VAL A 19 2.39 7.13 2.52
N THR A 20 2.23 5.97 1.89
CA THR A 20 2.98 4.76 2.26
C THR A 20 4.47 4.89 1.95
N LEU A 21 4.85 5.50 0.83
CA LEU A 21 6.27 5.77 0.55
C LEU A 21 6.89 6.72 1.57
N LEU A 22 6.16 7.77 1.97
CA LEU A 22 6.64 8.73 2.97
C LEU A 22 6.88 8.07 4.34
N THR A 23 6.10 7.05 4.69
CA THR A 23 6.29 6.32 5.96
C THR A 23 7.36 5.24 5.85
N GLN A 24 7.52 4.59 4.69
CA GLN A 24 8.47 3.49 4.52
C GLN A 24 9.89 3.93 4.19
N ILE A 25 10.10 5.06 3.52
CA ILE A 25 11.47 5.56 3.21
C ILE A 25 12.31 5.77 4.48
N PRO A 26 11.81 6.44 5.54
CA PRO A 26 12.53 6.53 6.80
C PRO A 26 12.83 5.17 7.43
N ASN A 27 11.85 4.25 7.40
CA ASN A 27 11.99 2.89 7.95
C ASN A 27 13.03 2.05 7.20
N ALA A 28 13.36 2.35 5.94
CA ALA A 28 14.42 1.65 5.21
C ALA A 28 15.82 2.09 5.70
N LEU A 29 15.96 3.36 6.11
CA LEU A 29 17.20 3.92 6.62
C LEU A 29 17.42 3.54 8.09
N ASP A 30 16.37 3.67 8.91
CA ASP A 30 16.36 3.25 10.30
C ASP A 30 15.11 2.43 10.63
N PRO A 31 15.18 1.09 10.58
CA PRO A 31 14.02 0.23 10.78
C PRO A 31 13.65 0.07 12.25
N LEU A 32 14.24 0.81 13.21
CA LEU A 32 14.03 0.56 14.63
C LEU A 32 12.54 0.64 15.03
N ALA A 33 11.84 1.67 14.54
CA ALA A 33 10.40 1.84 14.77
C ALA A 33 9.60 0.69 14.17
N PHE A 34 9.92 0.31 12.93
CA PHE A 34 9.31 -0.81 12.22
C PHE A 34 9.56 -2.15 12.93
N MET A 35 10.78 -2.38 13.42
CA MET A 35 11.15 -3.58 14.18
C MET A 35 10.39 -3.68 15.50
N GLN A 36 10.17 -2.56 16.19
CA GLN A 36 9.40 -2.50 17.42
C GLN A 36 7.90 -2.71 17.16
N GLU A 37 7.37 -2.10 16.11
CA GLU A 37 5.96 -2.20 15.74
C GLU A 37 5.58 -3.61 15.26
N PHE A 38 6.46 -4.26 14.49
CA PHE A 38 6.22 -5.58 13.90
C PHE A 38 6.93 -6.72 14.62
N ASN A 39 7.53 -6.47 15.78
CA ASN A 39 8.27 -7.44 16.59
C ASN A 39 9.34 -8.22 15.77
N ILE A 40 10.00 -7.54 14.83
CA ILE A 40 11.01 -8.12 13.95
C ILE A 40 12.37 -8.06 14.65
N GLN A 41 12.95 -9.22 14.93
CA GLN A 41 14.22 -9.31 15.64
C GLN A 41 15.46 -9.11 14.74
N SER A 42 15.29 -9.17 13.42
CA SER A 42 16.38 -9.08 12.44
C SER A 42 16.37 -7.75 11.69
N LYS A 43 17.37 -6.91 11.93
CA LYS A 43 17.55 -5.62 11.22
C LYS A 43 17.64 -5.79 9.69
N PRO A 44 18.43 -6.72 9.14
CA PRO A 44 18.45 -6.96 7.69
C PRO A 44 17.09 -7.40 7.13
N ALA A 45 16.33 -8.20 7.88
CA ALA A 45 14.99 -8.64 7.45
C ALA A 45 14.02 -7.46 7.41
N ALA A 46 14.03 -6.60 8.43
CA ALA A 46 13.23 -5.39 8.47
C ALA A 46 13.54 -4.45 7.30
N GLN A 47 14.83 -4.21 7.01
CA GLN A 47 15.23 -3.39 5.86
C GLN A 47 14.79 -3.97 4.52
N LEU A 48 14.89 -5.30 4.35
CA LEU A 48 14.43 -5.97 3.14
C LEU A 48 12.91 -5.84 2.98
N ILE A 49 12.13 -6.06 4.03
CA ILE A 49 10.67 -5.92 3.99
C ILE A 49 10.29 -4.48 3.62
N THR A 50 10.89 -3.50 4.28
CA THR A 50 10.63 -2.09 3.98
C THR A 50 11.02 -1.73 2.54
N PHE A 51 12.15 -2.24 2.04
CA PHE A 51 12.55 -2.05 0.66
C PHE A 51 11.54 -2.66 -0.33
N LEU A 52 11.04 -3.87 -0.06
CA LEU A 52 10.01 -4.50 -0.89
C LEU A 52 8.71 -3.69 -0.89
N LEU A 53 8.31 -3.16 0.26
CA LEU A 53 7.13 -2.29 0.38
C LEU A 53 7.30 -1.01 -0.45
N ILE A 54 8.49 -0.41 -0.45
CA ILE A 54 8.80 0.74 -1.31
C ILE A 54 8.62 0.38 -2.78
N LEU A 55 9.16 -0.77 -3.23
CA LEU A 55 9.02 -1.21 -4.63
C LEU A 55 7.56 -1.41 -5.04
N VAL A 56 6.76 -2.07 -4.20
CA VAL A 56 5.33 -2.29 -4.46
C VAL A 56 4.60 -0.95 -4.57
N ASN A 57 4.87 0.00 -3.68
CA ASN A 57 4.21 1.31 -3.74
C ASN A 57 4.68 2.18 -4.90
N ILE A 58 5.93 2.04 -5.36
CA ILE A 58 6.38 2.67 -6.62
C ILE A 58 5.59 2.09 -7.80
N TYR A 59 5.35 0.78 -7.82
CA TYR A 59 4.55 0.14 -8.86
C TYR A 59 3.09 0.63 -8.84
N ASP A 60 2.46 0.71 -7.66
CA ASP A 60 1.14 1.30 -7.49
C ASP A 60 1.09 2.76 -7.98
N LEU A 61 2.11 3.56 -7.65
CA LEU A 61 2.21 4.95 -8.09
C LEU A 61 2.34 5.07 -9.61
N GLN A 62 3.14 4.21 -10.25
CA GLN A 62 3.23 4.17 -11.72
C GLN A 62 1.89 3.78 -12.35
N GLY A 63 1.21 2.79 -11.77
CA GLY A 63 -0.14 2.40 -12.20
C GLY A 63 -1.15 3.53 -12.06
N ALA A 64 -1.10 4.26 -10.95
CA ALA A 64 -1.91 5.45 -10.71
C ALA A 64 -1.68 6.55 -11.75
N LEU A 65 -0.42 6.94 -11.97
CA LEU A 65 -0.06 8.00 -12.91
C LEU A 65 -0.37 7.65 -14.38
N SER A 66 -0.47 6.37 -14.70
CA SER A 66 -0.84 5.88 -16.04
C SER A 66 -2.32 5.53 -16.18
N ASN A 67 -3.14 5.75 -15.14
CA ASN A 67 -4.54 5.28 -15.07
C ASN A 67 -4.68 3.79 -15.46
N ASN A 68 -3.74 2.96 -15.03
CA ASN A 68 -3.71 1.55 -15.37
C ASN A 68 -4.65 0.75 -14.46
N TYR A 69 -5.84 0.46 -14.98
CA TYR A 69 -6.87 -0.30 -14.28
C TYR A 69 -6.42 -1.71 -13.87
N PHE A 70 -5.52 -2.35 -14.62
CA PHE A 70 -4.98 -3.65 -14.20
C PHE A 70 -4.24 -3.52 -12.86
N VAL A 71 -3.46 -2.44 -12.69
CA VAL A 71 -2.79 -2.17 -11.42
C VAL A 71 -3.81 -1.86 -10.33
N PHE A 72 -4.90 -1.15 -10.62
CA PHE A 72 -5.94 -0.88 -9.62
C PHE A 72 -6.58 -2.16 -9.08
N TYR A 73 -6.95 -3.09 -9.96
CA TYR A 73 -7.52 -4.37 -9.54
C TYR A 73 -6.50 -5.26 -8.83
N PHE A 74 -5.27 -5.32 -9.33
CA PHE A 74 -4.20 -6.06 -8.67
C PHE A 74 -3.96 -5.52 -7.25
N SER A 75 -3.95 -4.20 -7.11
CA SER A 75 -3.75 -3.49 -5.85
C SER A 75 -4.95 -3.67 -4.89
N LEU A 76 -6.17 -3.91 -5.38
CA LEU A 76 -7.29 -4.35 -4.53
C LEU A 76 -7.10 -5.79 -4.04
N VAL A 77 -6.76 -6.70 -4.95
CA VAL A 77 -6.58 -8.13 -4.62
C VAL A 77 -5.44 -8.32 -3.63
N SER A 78 -4.33 -7.58 -3.80
CA SER A 78 -3.19 -7.66 -2.89
C SER A 78 -3.55 -7.19 -1.48
N ARG A 79 -4.33 -6.11 -1.32
CA ARG A 79 -4.80 -5.62 0.00
C ARG A 79 -5.77 -6.60 0.66
N ALA A 80 -6.66 -7.22 -0.10
CA ALA A 80 -7.53 -8.27 0.42
C ALA A 80 -6.73 -9.49 0.92
N ALA A 81 -5.73 -9.93 0.14
CA ALA A 81 -4.84 -11.01 0.53
C ALA A 81 -4.00 -10.64 1.76
N ALA A 82 -3.45 -9.44 1.81
CA ALA A 82 -2.68 -8.92 2.95
C ALA A 82 -3.54 -8.87 4.22
N THR A 83 -4.78 -8.35 4.12
CA THR A 83 -5.73 -8.33 5.24
C THR A 83 -5.98 -9.73 5.80
N ALA A 84 -6.21 -10.72 4.93
CA ALA A 84 -6.43 -12.10 5.36
C ALA A 84 -5.18 -12.72 6.02
N LEU A 85 -3.99 -12.45 5.48
CA LEU A 85 -2.72 -12.91 6.05
C LEU A 85 -2.47 -12.29 7.42
N PHE A 86 -2.59 -10.96 7.54
CA PHE A 86 -2.39 -10.23 8.79
C PHE A 86 -3.41 -10.65 9.86
N TRP A 87 -4.66 -10.91 9.47
CA TRP A 87 -5.65 -11.46 10.40
C TRP A 87 -5.22 -12.82 10.96
N GLY A 88 -4.62 -13.67 10.12
CA GLY A 88 -4.12 -14.99 10.51
C GLY A 88 -2.88 -14.98 11.40
N PHE A 89 -2.09 -13.88 11.39
CA PHE A 89 -0.88 -13.75 12.20
C PHE A 89 -1.12 -13.36 13.66
N GLY A 90 -2.36 -13.02 14.03
CA GLY A 90 -2.76 -12.79 15.42
C GLY A 90 -2.90 -11.30 15.79
N GLU A 91 -3.02 -11.03 17.09
CA GLU A 91 -3.45 -9.73 17.61
C GLU A 91 -2.45 -8.59 17.31
N GLU A 92 -1.16 -8.89 17.25
CA GLU A 92 -0.07 -7.95 16.94
C GLU A 92 -0.25 -7.26 15.57
N TRP A 93 -0.95 -7.92 14.63
CA TRP A 93 -1.12 -7.45 13.25
C TRP A 93 -2.45 -6.74 12.98
N ARG A 94 -3.30 -6.54 14.01
CA ARG A 94 -4.63 -5.91 13.85
C ARG A 94 -4.57 -4.49 13.29
N MET A 95 -3.52 -3.74 13.62
CA MET A 95 -3.33 -2.41 13.04
C MET A 95 -3.17 -2.49 11.52
N MET A 96 -2.38 -3.44 11.01
CA MET A 96 -2.20 -3.65 9.57
C MET A 96 -3.47 -4.12 8.89
N VAL A 97 -4.25 -5.00 9.52
CA VAL A 97 -5.60 -5.36 9.03
C VAL A 97 -6.43 -4.10 8.80
N GLY A 98 -6.44 -3.18 9.76
CA GLY A 98 -7.18 -1.91 9.66
C GLY A 98 -6.68 -1.03 8.51
N VAL A 99 -5.37 -0.90 8.35
CA VAL A 99 -4.74 -0.14 7.26
C VAL A 99 -5.10 -0.72 5.90
N GLU A 100 -4.92 -2.03 5.72
CA GLU A 100 -5.20 -2.72 4.45
C GLU A 100 -6.70 -2.69 4.12
N SER A 101 -7.58 -2.91 5.10
CA SER A 101 -9.04 -2.85 4.91
C SER A 101 -9.50 -1.43 4.55
N THR A 102 -8.92 -0.40 5.18
CA THR A 102 -9.26 1.00 4.90
C THR A 102 -8.82 1.39 3.50
N THR A 103 -7.58 1.08 3.13
CA THR A 103 -7.05 1.41 1.81
C THR A 103 -7.72 0.60 0.70
N PHE A 104 -8.12 -0.65 0.97
CA PHE A 104 -8.99 -1.45 0.11
C PHE A 104 -10.35 -0.76 -0.12
N GLY A 105 -11.02 -0.35 0.95
CA GLY A 105 -12.31 0.33 0.88
C GLY A 105 -12.26 1.65 0.11
N LEU A 106 -11.21 2.45 0.32
CA LEU A 106 -11.01 3.71 -0.40
C LEU A 106 -10.82 3.48 -1.91
N LEU A 107 -9.92 2.57 -2.29
CA LEU A 107 -9.68 2.28 -3.70
C LEU A 107 -10.89 1.62 -4.38
N GLY A 108 -11.54 0.67 -3.69
CA GLY A 108 -12.74 0.00 -4.18
C GLY A 108 -13.92 0.94 -4.35
N GLY A 109 -14.12 1.84 -3.38
CA GLY A 109 -15.12 2.90 -3.47
C GLY A 109 -14.85 3.86 -4.62
N ALA A 110 -13.59 4.25 -4.84
CA ALA A 110 -13.20 5.10 -5.96
C ALA A 110 -13.48 4.43 -7.32
N LEU A 111 -13.19 3.13 -7.45
CA LEU A 111 -13.47 2.35 -8.66
C LEU A 111 -14.98 2.21 -8.92
N LEU A 112 -15.76 1.95 -7.88
CA LEU A 112 -17.22 1.88 -7.99
C LEU A 112 -17.82 3.24 -8.37
N TRP A 113 -17.32 4.32 -7.78
CA TRP A 113 -17.77 5.68 -8.10
C TRP A 113 -17.53 6.05 -9.56
N GLU A 114 -16.37 5.69 -10.13
CA GLU A 114 -16.08 5.95 -11.53
C GLU A 114 -16.91 5.10 -12.50
N ALA A 115 -17.41 3.95 -12.05
CA ALA A 115 -18.24 3.05 -12.85
C ALA A 115 -19.73 3.44 -12.91
N LEU A 116 -20.18 4.39 -12.07
CA LEU A 116 -21.56 4.88 -11.98
C LEU A 116 -21.76 6.15 -12.82
#